data_AF-A0A652P997-F1
#
_entry.id   AF-A0A652P997-F1
#
_cell.length_a   1.000
_cell.length_b   1.000
_cell.length_c   1.000
_cell.angle_alpha   90.00
_cell.angle_beta   90.00
_cell.angle_gamma   90.00
#
_symmetry.space_group_name_H-M   'P 1'
#
loop_
_entity.id
_entity.type
_entity.pdbx_description
1 polymer ?
#
loop_
_entity_poly.entity_id
_entity_poly.type
_entity_poly.pdbx_seq_one_letter_code
_entity_poly.pdbx_strand_id
1 'polypeptide(L)'
;MARTTRRAGGAAGRAAQRAAAGVLPGVGVLGLLLFSLGREHAWQALGGGLVVAGASVVLGGALGFLFGVPRVRGGAGPNGEPHGSYAPNTNLEQVSDWLTKVLLGVGLTQLGSLGERLHRLGTALAPALGGDEGAVPFAVALVLYFLVSGFLAGWLVTRLTLPQVLSDADQALDLFLAGQDRDRKGDKVGADDFRVRAMQHLGLLGNSAERPEQLAGQLPPSAAAGPEGVVAEVRSTARRSALTAEQVRELFADGSEGRRIQALALMQGDPSLADLSSLLDAIEQPRSGFEQYHALLAARGLLSRLPAAEAQRLREAVAGRLMAPDGIPYGSDRSWLAEKILSRLEAPAAPSQVAPAQVVLPQQAGPAGEAQPQPQPPA
;
A
#
# COMPACT_ATOMS: atom_id res chain seq x y z
N MET A 1 1.36 29.84 13.12
CA MET A 1 0.64 29.40 14.35
C MET A 1 -0.76 28.80 14.12
N ALA A 2 -1.31 28.77 12.89
CA ALA A 2 -2.67 28.26 12.64
C ALA A 2 -2.80 26.76 12.29
N ARG A 3 -1.70 25.99 12.23
CA ARG A 3 -1.70 24.55 11.84
C ARG A 3 -1.59 23.57 13.02
N THR A 4 -1.09 24.01 14.17
CA THR A 4 -1.03 23.19 15.41
C THR A 4 -2.41 22.91 15.98
N THR A 5 -3.38 23.79 15.76
CA THR A 5 -4.78 23.62 16.17
C THR A 5 -5.54 22.58 15.31
N ARG A 6 -5.20 22.41 14.02
CA ARG A 6 -5.83 21.41 13.12
C ARG A 6 -5.42 19.97 13.44
N ARG A 7 -4.15 19.73 13.80
CA ARG A 7 -3.66 18.38 14.20
C ARG A 7 -4.20 17.96 15.57
N ALA A 8 -4.30 18.89 16.52
CA ALA A 8 -4.89 18.65 17.84
C ALA A 8 -6.40 18.34 17.76
N GLY A 9 -7.14 19.04 16.89
CA GLY A 9 -8.58 18.78 16.65
C GLY A 9 -8.87 17.39 16.08
N GLY A 10 -7.99 16.85 15.22
CA GLY A 10 -8.14 15.50 14.67
C GLY A 10 -7.85 14.38 15.69
N ALA A 11 -6.90 14.58 16.60
CA ALA A 11 -6.61 13.62 17.67
C ALA A 11 -7.73 13.58 18.73
N ALA A 12 -8.21 14.75 19.16
CA ALA A 12 -9.35 14.86 20.07
C ALA A 12 -10.65 14.33 19.45
N GLY A 13 -10.90 14.60 18.15
CA GLY A 13 -12.06 14.07 17.43
C GLY A 13 -12.03 12.55 17.26
N ARG A 14 -10.87 11.97 16.96
CA ARG A 14 -10.69 10.50 16.88
C ARG A 14 -10.80 9.83 18.26
N ALA A 15 -10.30 10.48 19.32
CA ALA A 15 -10.46 10.01 20.69
C ALA A 15 -11.93 10.04 21.14
N ALA A 16 -12.66 11.13 20.82
CA ALA A 16 -14.09 11.25 21.09
C ALA A 16 -14.93 10.25 20.28
N GLN A 17 -14.59 10.00 19.01
CA GLN A 17 -15.22 8.96 18.19
C GLN A 17 -14.98 7.55 18.73
N ARG A 18 -13.74 7.24 19.16
CA ARG A 18 -13.41 5.95 19.78
C ARG A 18 -14.10 5.76 21.13
N ALA A 19 -14.19 6.83 21.93
CA ALA A 19 -14.94 6.82 23.19
C ALA A 19 -16.44 6.59 22.92
N ALA A 20 -17.05 7.33 21.99
CA ALA A 20 -18.46 7.15 21.62
C ALA A 20 -18.76 5.75 21.06
N ALA A 21 -17.84 5.18 20.26
CA ALA A 21 -17.95 3.82 19.73
C ALA A 21 -17.85 2.74 20.82
N GLY A 22 -17.15 3.01 21.93
CA GLY A 22 -17.05 2.10 23.08
C GLY A 22 -18.19 2.25 24.11
N VAL A 23 -18.80 3.43 24.20
CA VAL A 23 -19.86 3.73 25.18
C VAL A 23 -21.11 2.88 24.95
N LEU A 24 -21.56 2.72 23.70
CA LEU A 24 -22.74 1.91 23.37
C LEU A 24 -22.55 0.43 23.78
N PRO A 25 -21.60 -0.34 23.22
CA PRO A 25 -21.42 -1.73 23.64
C PRO A 25 -21.11 -1.86 25.14
N GLY A 26 -20.42 -0.87 25.74
CA GLY A 26 -20.14 -0.83 27.18
C GLY A 26 -21.40 -0.74 28.05
N VAL A 27 -22.40 0.05 27.66
CA VAL A 27 -23.70 0.12 28.38
C VAL A 27 -24.44 -1.20 28.30
N GLY A 28 -24.43 -1.87 27.14
CA GLY A 28 -25.04 -3.21 26.98
C GLY A 28 -24.36 -4.27 27.85
N VAL A 29 -23.02 -4.29 27.90
CA VAL A 29 -22.26 -5.23 28.74
C VAL A 29 -22.47 -4.94 30.23
N LEU A 30 -22.50 -3.66 30.63
CA LEU A 30 -22.79 -3.28 32.00
C LEU A 30 -24.22 -3.69 32.40
N GLY A 31 -25.20 -3.50 31.53
CA GLY A 31 -26.58 -3.96 31.74
C GLY A 31 -26.65 -5.47 31.92
N LEU A 32 -25.93 -6.24 31.11
CA LEU A 32 -25.82 -7.70 31.25
C LEU A 32 -25.16 -8.10 32.57
N LEU A 33 -24.10 -7.41 32.99
CA LEU A 33 -23.44 -7.67 34.26
C LEU A 33 -24.41 -7.44 35.43
N LEU A 34 -25.06 -6.27 35.48
CA LEU A 34 -26.02 -5.93 36.54
C LEU A 34 -27.20 -6.91 36.57
N PHE A 35 -27.70 -7.31 35.40
CA PHE A 35 -28.77 -8.30 35.27
C PHE A 35 -28.34 -9.68 35.80
N SER A 36 -27.11 -10.10 35.49
CA SER A 36 -26.60 -11.42 35.86
C SER A 36 -26.30 -11.52 37.36
N LEU A 37 -25.86 -10.44 38.00
CA LEU A 37 -25.58 -10.41 39.45
C LEU A 37 -26.82 -10.70 40.31
N GLY A 38 -28.03 -10.49 39.77
CA GLY A 38 -29.29 -10.80 40.46
C GLY A 38 -29.76 -12.26 40.31
N ARG A 39 -28.97 -13.16 39.70
CA ARG A 39 -29.36 -14.54 39.39
C ARG A 39 -28.69 -15.56 40.31
N GLU A 40 -29.38 -16.68 40.58
CA GLU A 40 -28.83 -17.80 41.37
C GLU A 40 -27.52 -18.36 40.77
N HIS A 41 -27.41 -18.36 39.44
CA HIS A 41 -26.22 -18.77 38.70
C HIS A 41 -25.64 -17.61 37.89
N ALA A 42 -25.25 -16.54 38.59
CA ALA A 42 -24.77 -15.29 37.99
C ALA A 42 -23.70 -15.47 36.90
N TRP A 43 -22.71 -16.35 37.11
CA TRP A 43 -21.65 -16.58 36.12
C TRP A 43 -22.13 -17.31 34.86
N GLN A 44 -23.10 -18.21 34.99
CA GLN A 44 -23.68 -18.90 33.84
C GLN A 44 -24.56 -17.93 33.03
N ALA A 45 -25.37 -17.11 33.70
CA ALA A 45 -26.18 -16.08 33.07
C ALA A 45 -25.30 -15.04 32.34
N LEU A 46 -24.21 -14.60 32.97
CA LEU A 46 -23.26 -13.68 32.37
C LEU A 46 -22.56 -14.31 31.15
N GLY A 47 -22.07 -15.54 31.27
CA GLY A 47 -21.42 -16.28 30.18
C GLY A 47 -22.35 -16.51 29.00
N GLY A 48 -23.57 -17.01 29.25
CA GLY A 48 -24.59 -17.22 28.23
C GLY A 48 -24.99 -15.92 27.54
N GLY A 49 -25.22 -14.85 28.32
CA GLY A 49 -25.52 -13.53 27.78
C GLY A 49 -24.39 -12.94 26.94
N LEU A 50 -23.12 -13.14 27.31
CA LEU A 50 -21.98 -12.66 26.53
C LEU A 50 -21.86 -13.38 25.19
N VAL A 51 -22.14 -14.69 25.15
CA VAL A 51 -22.17 -15.45 23.88
C VAL A 51 -23.31 -14.95 22.99
N VAL A 52 -24.50 -14.73 23.55
CA VAL A 52 -25.66 -14.18 22.81
C VAL A 52 -25.35 -12.78 22.29
N ALA A 53 -24.77 -11.91 23.11
CA ALA A 53 -24.34 -10.57 22.73
C ALA A 53 -23.30 -10.63 21.61
N GLY A 54 -22.27 -11.46 21.74
CA GLY A 54 -21.23 -11.64 20.74
C GLY A 54 -21.78 -12.15 19.40
N ALA A 55 -22.64 -13.17 19.41
CA ALA A 55 -23.30 -13.68 18.21
C ALA A 55 -24.15 -12.60 17.52
N SER A 56 -24.85 -11.79 18.31
CA SER A 56 -25.65 -10.67 17.81
C SER A 56 -24.78 -9.58 17.19
N VAL A 57 -23.64 -9.23 17.80
CA VAL A 57 -22.67 -8.28 17.23
C VAL A 57 -22.11 -8.79 15.91
N VAL A 58 -21.72 -10.07 15.82
CA VAL A 58 -21.17 -10.65 14.59
C VAL A 58 -22.22 -10.64 13.48
N LEU A 59 -23.44 -11.08 13.76
CA LEU A 59 -24.54 -11.08 12.79
C LEU A 59 -24.87 -9.66 12.34
N GLY A 60 -25.01 -8.74 13.29
CA GLY A 60 -25.25 -7.33 13.02
C GLY A 60 -24.14 -6.74 12.18
N GLY A 61 -22.88 -6.94 12.57
CA GLY A 61 -21.70 -6.47 11.86
C GLY A 61 -21.58 -7.01 10.44
N ALA A 62 -21.90 -8.28 10.21
CA ALA A 62 -21.95 -8.88 8.88
C ALA A 62 -23.02 -8.20 8.00
N LEU A 63 -24.22 -7.96 8.53
CA LEU A 63 -25.25 -7.20 7.82
C LEU A 63 -24.79 -5.76 7.57
N GLY A 64 -24.23 -5.10 8.58
CA GLY A 64 -23.70 -3.73 8.47
C GLY A 64 -22.63 -3.63 7.37
N PHE A 65 -21.73 -4.59 7.31
CA PHE A 65 -20.75 -4.73 6.24
C PHE A 65 -21.42 -4.80 4.88
N LEU A 66 -22.35 -5.73 4.66
CA LEU A 66 -23.07 -5.89 3.39
C LEU A 66 -23.77 -4.59 2.94
N PHE A 67 -24.37 -3.85 3.87
CA PHE A 67 -25.01 -2.57 3.59
C PHE A 67 -24.00 -1.41 3.38
N GLY A 68 -22.81 -1.53 3.95
CA GLY A 68 -21.74 -0.54 3.87
C GLY A 68 -20.84 -0.67 2.64
N VAL A 69 -20.86 -1.82 1.94
CA VAL A 69 -20.01 -2.04 0.76
C VAL A 69 -20.28 -0.95 -0.30
N PRO A 70 -19.23 -0.23 -0.75
CA PRO A 70 -19.38 0.78 -1.79
C PRO A 70 -19.66 0.14 -3.15
N ARG A 71 -20.32 0.88 -4.05
CA ARG A 71 -20.51 0.42 -5.42
C ARG A 71 -19.37 0.93 -6.29
N VAL A 72 -18.77 0.05 -7.09
CA VAL A 72 -17.80 0.42 -8.11
C VAL A 72 -18.56 1.14 -9.23
N ARG A 73 -18.29 2.43 -9.47
CA ARG A 73 -18.62 3.07 -10.73
C ARG A 73 -17.44 2.89 -11.66
N GLY A 74 -17.63 2.08 -12.70
CA GLY A 74 -16.71 2.05 -13.83
C GLY A 74 -16.80 3.39 -14.57
N GLY A 75 -15.73 4.17 -14.55
CA GLY A 75 -15.60 5.40 -15.33
C GLY A 75 -14.27 5.40 -16.06
N ALA A 76 -14.30 5.59 -17.38
CA ALA A 76 -13.10 5.87 -18.14
C ALA A 76 -12.62 7.29 -17.78
N GLY A 77 -11.40 7.42 -17.27
CA GLY A 77 -10.79 8.73 -17.07
C GLY A 77 -10.57 9.46 -18.40
N PRO A 78 -10.24 10.77 -18.39
CA PRO A 78 -9.99 11.57 -19.60
C PRO A 78 -8.94 10.98 -20.55
N ASN A 79 -8.06 10.09 -20.04
CA ASN A 79 -6.97 9.46 -20.77
C ASN A 79 -7.22 7.98 -21.10
N GLY A 80 -8.45 7.47 -20.93
CA GLY A 80 -8.77 6.06 -21.20
C GLY A 80 -8.27 5.06 -20.15
N GLU A 81 -7.71 5.55 -19.03
CA GLU A 81 -7.33 4.68 -17.91
C GLU A 81 -8.55 4.32 -17.06
N PRO A 82 -8.77 3.02 -16.77
CA PRO A 82 -9.89 2.58 -15.96
C PRO A 82 -9.73 3.09 -14.52
N HIS A 83 -10.50 4.11 -14.15
CA HIS A 83 -10.56 4.58 -12.77
C HIS A 83 -11.80 3.99 -12.13
N GLY A 84 -11.60 3.03 -11.23
CA GLY A 84 -12.66 2.53 -10.35
C GLY A 84 -13.03 3.62 -9.34
N SER A 85 -14.03 4.45 -9.66
CA SER A 85 -14.52 5.43 -8.69
C SER A 85 -15.50 4.73 -7.75
N TYR A 86 -15.13 4.61 -6.48
CA TYR A 86 -16.02 4.06 -5.46
C TYR A 86 -17.09 5.11 -5.11
N ALA A 87 -18.34 4.83 -5.49
CA ALA A 87 -19.47 5.66 -5.15
C ALA A 87 -20.06 5.23 -3.79
N PRO A 88 -20.42 6.17 -2.91
CA PRO A 88 -21.11 5.85 -1.68
C PRO A 88 -22.46 5.19 -1.99
N ASN A 89 -22.76 4.11 -1.27
CA ASN A 89 -23.97 3.35 -1.46
C ASN A 89 -25.18 4.05 -0.81
N THR A 90 -26.31 4.13 -1.52
CA THR A 90 -27.59 4.70 -1.03
C THR A 90 -28.55 3.66 -0.44
N ASN A 91 -28.09 2.42 -0.22
CA ASN A 91 -28.91 1.33 0.31
C ASN A 91 -29.68 1.70 1.60
N LEU A 92 -29.06 2.41 2.56
CA LEU A 92 -29.79 2.81 3.79
C LEU A 92 -30.83 3.90 3.57
N GLU A 93 -30.63 4.79 2.60
CA GLU A 93 -31.62 5.80 2.23
C GLU A 93 -32.87 5.12 1.69
N GLN A 94 -32.70 4.12 0.82
CA GLN A 94 -33.78 3.32 0.28
C GLN A 94 -34.52 2.52 1.35
N VAL A 95 -33.77 1.89 2.28
CA VAL A 95 -34.38 1.15 3.40
C VAL A 95 -35.13 2.11 4.34
N SER A 96 -34.61 3.30 4.63
CA SER A 96 -35.27 4.29 5.49
C SER A 96 -36.58 4.80 4.88
N ASP A 97 -36.58 5.07 3.57
CA ASP A 97 -37.78 5.46 2.83
C ASP A 97 -38.83 4.33 2.83
N TRP A 98 -38.39 3.09 2.57
CA TRP A 98 -39.25 1.91 2.63
C TRP A 98 -39.83 1.66 4.04
N LEU A 99 -38.99 1.74 5.08
CA LEU A 99 -39.40 1.54 6.48
C LEU A 99 -40.44 2.58 6.90
N THR A 100 -40.25 3.83 6.50
CA THR A 100 -41.21 4.91 6.78
C THR A 100 -42.55 4.63 6.11
N LYS A 101 -42.55 4.12 4.87
CA LYS A 101 -43.78 3.71 4.16
C LYS A 101 -44.48 2.52 4.82
N VAL A 102 -43.73 1.55 5.35
CA VAL A 102 -44.31 0.40 6.09
C VAL A 102 -44.93 0.86 7.41
N LEU A 103 -44.25 1.73 8.16
CA LEU A 103 -44.76 2.30 9.41
C LEU A 103 -46.05 3.12 9.20
N LEU A 104 -46.15 3.84 8.08
CA LEU A 104 -47.31 4.68 7.77
C LEU A 104 -48.47 3.93 7.09
N GLY A 105 -48.23 2.79 6.43
CA GLY A 105 -49.22 2.13 5.56
C GLY A 105 -49.61 0.69 5.91
N VAL A 106 -48.65 -0.22 6.02
CA VAL A 106 -48.91 -1.70 6.02
C VAL A 106 -48.56 -2.37 7.35
N GLY A 107 -47.91 -1.65 8.28
CA GLY A 107 -47.39 -2.20 9.53
C GLY A 107 -48.41 -2.84 10.47
N LEU A 108 -49.69 -2.42 10.44
CA LEU A 108 -50.69 -2.85 11.44
C LEU A 108 -50.99 -4.36 11.44
N THR A 109 -50.84 -5.07 10.32
CA THR A 109 -51.19 -6.51 10.25
C THR A 109 -50.00 -7.45 10.49
N GLN A 110 -48.76 -7.02 10.20
CA GLN A 110 -47.58 -7.89 10.37
C GLN A 110 -46.88 -7.75 11.73
N LEU A 111 -47.09 -6.64 12.45
CA LEU A 111 -46.45 -6.39 13.76
C LEU A 111 -46.76 -7.46 14.81
N GLY A 112 -47.96 -8.03 14.80
CA GLY A 112 -48.33 -9.11 15.73
C GLY A 112 -47.45 -10.35 15.58
N SER A 113 -47.15 -10.76 14.34
CA SER A 113 -46.31 -11.93 14.06
C SER A 113 -44.83 -11.73 14.43
N LEU A 114 -44.34 -10.48 14.40
CA LEU A 114 -42.99 -10.14 14.83
C LEU A 114 -42.84 -10.26 16.35
N GLY A 115 -43.82 -9.76 17.11
CA GLY A 115 -43.85 -9.88 18.56
C GLY A 115 -43.81 -11.33 19.02
N GLU A 116 -44.59 -12.21 18.38
CA GLU A 116 -44.59 -13.64 18.72
C GLU A 116 -43.25 -14.33 18.41
N ARG A 117 -42.60 -13.99 17.28
CA ARG A 117 -41.27 -14.52 16.96
C ARG A 117 -40.20 -14.04 17.94
N LEU A 118 -40.24 -12.78 18.34
CA LEU A 118 -39.32 -12.24 19.35
C LEU A 118 -39.55 -12.92 20.70
N HIS A 119 -40.80 -13.16 21.09
CA HIS A 119 -41.11 -13.89 22.31
C HIS A 119 -40.61 -15.35 22.27
N ARG A 120 -40.75 -16.04 21.13
CA ARG A 120 -40.18 -17.39 20.92
C ARG A 120 -38.65 -17.40 21.00
N LEU A 121 -37.98 -16.37 20.47
CA LEU A 121 -36.54 -16.21 20.61
C LEU A 121 -36.14 -15.98 22.08
N GLY A 122 -36.86 -15.09 22.77
CA GLY A 122 -36.61 -14.80 24.18
C GLY A 122 -36.80 -16.02 25.08
N THR A 123 -37.85 -16.80 24.85
CA THR A 123 -38.10 -18.06 25.58
C THR A 123 -37.04 -19.12 25.31
N ALA A 124 -36.53 -19.21 24.08
CA ALA A 124 -35.43 -20.11 23.76
C ALA A 124 -34.10 -19.71 24.44
N LEU A 125 -33.86 -18.40 24.63
CA LEU A 125 -32.61 -17.88 25.22
C LEU A 125 -32.69 -17.69 26.74
N ALA A 126 -33.88 -17.61 27.33
CA ALA A 126 -34.08 -17.38 28.76
C ALA A 126 -33.33 -18.38 29.66
N PRO A 127 -33.26 -19.69 29.36
CA PRO A 127 -32.48 -20.64 30.18
C PRO A 127 -31.00 -20.28 30.27
N ALA A 128 -30.41 -19.73 29.21
CA ALA A 128 -29.01 -19.29 29.20
C ALA A 128 -28.76 -18.03 30.04
N LEU A 129 -29.82 -17.36 30.50
CA LEU A 129 -29.79 -16.12 31.28
C LEU A 129 -30.34 -16.30 32.71
N GLY A 130 -30.60 -17.54 33.13
CA GLY A 130 -31.10 -17.88 34.47
C GLY A 130 -32.57 -18.30 34.54
N GLY A 131 -33.33 -18.23 33.44
CA GLY A 131 -34.65 -18.88 33.31
C GLY A 131 -35.85 -18.19 33.97
N ASP A 132 -35.66 -17.16 34.79
CA ASP A 132 -36.74 -16.47 35.50
C ASP A 132 -37.65 -15.60 34.60
N GLU A 133 -38.75 -15.08 35.16
CA GLU A 133 -39.75 -14.26 34.43
C GLU A 133 -39.14 -13.06 33.67
N GLY A 134 -38.08 -12.45 34.21
CA GLY A 134 -37.38 -11.33 33.56
C GLY A 134 -36.40 -11.73 32.45
N ALA A 135 -36.06 -13.01 32.30
CA ALA A 135 -35.05 -13.49 31.35
C ALA A 135 -35.53 -13.42 29.89
N VAL A 136 -36.80 -13.70 29.63
CA VAL A 136 -37.38 -13.64 28.28
C VAL A 136 -37.30 -12.23 27.67
N PRO A 137 -37.85 -11.17 28.28
CA PRO A 137 -37.78 -9.83 27.72
C PRO A 137 -36.34 -9.29 27.68
N PHE A 138 -35.50 -9.65 28.67
CA PHE A 138 -34.10 -9.25 28.68
C PHE A 138 -33.31 -9.89 27.53
N ALA A 139 -33.54 -11.18 27.23
CA ALA A 139 -32.91 -11.86 26.10
C ALA A 139 -33.20 -11.15 24.76
N VAL A 140 -34.46 -10.77 24.55
CA VAL A 140 -34.89 -10.06 23.34
C VAL A 140 -34.20 -8.69 23.27
N ALA A 141 -34.22 -7.92 24.36
CA ALA A 141 -33.56 -6.63 24.42
C ALA A 141 -32.05 -6.74 24.16
N LEU A 142 -31.39 -7.75 24.75
CA LEU A 142 -29.97 -8.02 24.59
C LEU A 142 -29.60 -8.30 23.14
N VAL A 143 -30.34 -9.20 22.47
CA VAL A 143 -30.14 -9.52 21.05
C VAL A 143 -30.32 -8.27 20.20
N LEU A 144 -31.45 -7.56 20.34
CA LEU A 144 -31.73 -6.37 19.53
C LEU A 144 -30.67 -5.27 19.74
N TYR A 145 -30.27 -5.04 20.99
CA TYR A 145 -29.27 -4.05 21.34
C TYR A 145 -27.94 -4.31 20.64
N PHE A 146 -27.41 -5.53 20.78
CA PHE A 146 -26.11 -5.89 20.22
C PHE A 146 -26.15 -6.14 18.70
N LEU A 147 -27.29 -6.56 18.16
CA LEU A 147 -27.51 -6.67 16.72
C LEU A 147 -27.46 -5.28 16.06
N VAL A 148 -28.19 -4.30 16.60
CA VAL A 148 -28.18 -2.92 16.10
C VAL A 148 -26.81 -2.27 16.29
N SER A 149 -26.19 -2.46 17.45
CA SER A 149 -24.84 -1.94 17.72
C SER A 149 -23.80 -2.52 16.76
N GLY A 150 -23.82 -3.84 16.54
CA GLY A 150 -22.97 -4.53 15.58
C GLY A 150 -23.21 -4.04 14.15
N PHE A 151 -24.47 -3.90 13.75
CA PHE A 151 -24.86 -3.37 12.44
C PHE A 151 -24.31 -1.97 12.20
N LEU A 152 -24.53 -1.04 13.13
CA LEU A 152 -24.04 0.34 13.00
C LEU A 152 -22.52 0.39 12.96
N ALA A 153 -21.84 -0.40 13.80
CA ALA A 153 -20.38 -0.47 13.82
C ALA A 153 -19.83 -1.03 12.50
N GLY A 154 -20.33 -2.19 12.06
CA GLY A 154 -19.93 -2.82 10.79
C GLY A 154 -20.19 -1.93 9.59
N TRP A 155 -21.36 -1.28 9.55
CA TRP A 155 -21.70 -0.32 8.50
C TRP A 155 -20.79 0.91 8.50
N LEU A 156 -20.56 1.53 9.66
CA LEU A 156 -19.75 2.74 9.76
C LEU A 156 -18.30 2.47 9.40
N VAL A 157 -17.72 1.39 9.91
CA VAL A 157 -16.35 0.97 9.56
C VAL A 157 -16.27 0.74 8.06
N THR A 158 -17.14 -0.12 7.51
CA THR A 158 -17.10 -0.46 6.09
C THR A 158 -17.27 0.79 5.22
N ARG A 159 -18.21 1.66 5.55
CA ARG A 159 -18.47 2.88 4.75
C ARG A 159 -17.34 3.89 4.80
N LEU A 160 -16.61 3.99 5.91
CA LEU A 160 -15.54 4.99 6.07
C LEU A 160 -14.17 4.48 5.60
N THR A 161 -13.87 3.19 5.77
CA THR A 161 -12.53 2.66 5.50
C THR A 161 -12.43 1.91 4.18
N LEU A 162 -13.45 1.13 3.81
CA LEU A 162 -13.38 0.24 2.65
C LEU A 162 -13.17 0.99 1.32
N PRO A 163 -13.84 2.12 1.03
CA PRO A 163 -13.59 2.87 -0.21
C PRO A 163 -12.15 3.36 -0.34
N GLN A 164 -11.54 3.77 0.77
CA GLN A 164 -10.15 4.27 0.78
C GLN A 164 -9.19 3.12 0.53
N VAL A 165 -9.31 2.03 1.30
CA VAL A 165 -8.44 0.85 1.17
C VAL A 165 -8.52 0.23 -0.23
N LEU A 166 -9.71 0.14 -0.80
CA LEU A 166 -9.88 -0.39 -2.16
C LEU A 166 -9.31 0.57 -3.21
N SER A 167 -9.54 1.88 -3.09
CA SER A 167 -8.97 2.87 -4.00
C SER A 167 -7.43 2.88 -3.96
N ASP A 168 -6.85 2.80 -2.76
CA ASP A 168 -5.40 2.76 -2.58
C ASP A 168 -4.80 1.47 -3.18
N ALA A 169 -5.48 0.34 -3.01
CA ALA A 169 -5.07 -0.94 -3.58
C ALA A 169 -5.16 -0.96 -5.11
N ASP A 170 -6.26 -0.44 -5.68
CA ASP A 170 -6.45 -0.35 -7.13
C ASP A 170 -5.40 0.58 -7.76
N GLN A 171 -5.18 1.76 -7.17
CA GLN A 171 -4.17 2.70 -7.65
C GLN A 171 -2.74 2.12 -7.55
N ALA A 172 -2.43 1.39 -6.47
CA ALA A 172 -1.16 0.68 -6.35
C ALA A 172 -1.00 -0.40 -7.43
N LEU A 173 -2.07 -1.14 -7.74
CA LEU A 173 -2.06 -2.15 -8.79
C LEU A 173 -1.80 -1.53 -10.17
N ASP A 174 -2.48 -0.45 -10.51
CA ASP A 174 -2.30 0.28 -11.77
C ASP A 174 -0.85 0.77 -11.92
N LEU A 175 -0.29 1.37 -10.86
CA LEU A 175 1.10 1.80 -10.82
C LEU A 175 2.06 0.61 -11.00
N PHE A 176 1.79 -0.53 -10.35
CA PHE A 176 2.63 -1.72 -10.49
C PHE A 176 2.60 -2.27 -11.92
N LEU A 177 1.43 -2.32 -12.56
CA LEU A 177 1.26 -2.74 -13.95
C LEU A 177 1.96 -1.78 -14.92
N ALA A 178 1.81 -0.47 -14.72
CA ALA A 178 2.53 0.55 -15.49
C ALA A 178 4.06 0.39 -15.33
N GLY A 179 4.53 0.12 -14.10
CA GLY A 179 5.93 -0.18 -13.83
C GLY A 179 6.44 -1.43 -14.57
N GLN A 180 5.64 -2.50 -14.62
CA GLN A 180 6.00 -3.70 -15.39
C GLN A 180 6.10 -3.42 -16.89
N ASP A 181 5.19 -2.63 -17.46
CA ASP A 181 5.23 -2.25 -18.87
C ASP A 181 6.49 -1.43 -19.21
N ARG A 182 6.88 -0.49 -18.34
CA ARG A 182 8.16 0.25 -18.48
C ARG A 182 9.37 -0.67 -18.40
N ASP A 183 9.35 -1.62 -17.48
CA ASP A 183 10.45 -2.56 -17.28
C ASP A 183 10.68 -3.45 -18.52
N ARG A 184 9.57 -3.86 -19.18
CA ARG A 184 9.59 -4.59 -20.47
C ARG A 184 10.14 -3.75 -21.61
N LYS A 185 9.86 -2.44 -21.62
CA LYS A 185 10.41 -1.47 -22.59
C LYS A 185 11.86 -1.07 -22.29
N GLY A 186 12.47 -1.60 -21.24
CA GLY A 186 13.85 -1.30 -20.84
C GLY A 186 14.02 -0.04 -20.00
N ASP A 187 12.93 0.66 -19.67
CA ASP A 187 12.93 1.85 -18.79
C ASP A 187 12.95 1.41 -17.32
N LYS A 188 14.12 0.98 -16.84
CA LYS A 188 14.31 0.49 -15.46
C LYS A 188 14.05 1.57 -14.41
N VAL A 189 14.40 2.83 -14.72
CA VAL A 189 14.26 3.96 -13.81
C VAL A 189 12.79 4.33 -13.65
N GLY A 190 12.05 4.44 -14.76
CA GLY A 190 10.61 4.66 -14.72
C GLY A 190 9.87 3.51 -14.02
N ALA A 191 10.28 2.26 -14.27
CA ALA A 191 9.70 1.10 -13.59
C ALA A 191 9.88 1.15 -12.06
N ASP A 192 11.06 1.57 -11.58
CA ASP A 192 11.34 1.69 -10.15
C ASP A 192 10.58 2.86 -9.50
N ASP A 193 10.44 4.00 -10.19
CA ASP A 193 9.60 5.13 -9.74
C ASP A 193 8.12 4.72 -9.57
N PHE A 194 7.56 3.96 -10.52
CA PHE A 194 6.21 3.41 -10.40
C PHE A 194 6.07 2.44 -9.22
N ARG A 195 7.05 1.56 -9.00
CA ARG A 195 7.05 0.62 -7.86
C ARG A 195 7.08 1.32 -6.51
N VAL A 196 7.90 2.36 -6.37
CA VAL A 196 7.96 3.16 -5.14
C VAL A 196 6.60 3.79 -4.86
N ARG A 197 5.98 4.42 -5.86
CA ARG A 197 4.64 5.03 -5.70
C ARG A 197 3.58 4.00 -5.34
N ALA A 198 3.59 2.82 -5.97
CA ALA A 198 2.69 1.73 -5.61
C ALA A 198 2.86 1.31 -4.14
N MET A 199 4.10 1.18 -3.67
CA MET A 199 4.40 0.85 -2.27
C MET A 199 4.00 1.97 -1.30
N GLN A 200 4.07 3.24 -1.71
CA GLN A 200 3.56 4.37 -0.93
C GLN A 200 2.04 4.32 -0.78
N HIS A 201 1.30 4.02 -1.84
CA HIS A 201 -0.17 3.85 -1.78
C HIS A 201 -0.58 2.71 -0.85
N LEU A 202 0.21 1.62 -0.78
CA LEU A 202 -0.02 0.52 0.15
C LEU A 202 0.45 0.81 1.60
N GLY A 203 1.04 1.98 1.86
CA GLY A 203 1.60 2.32 3.16
C GLY A 203 2.85 1.51 3.55
N LEU A 204 3.48 0.83 2.59
CA LEU A 204 4.71 0.05 2.80
C LEU A 204 5.95 0.94 2.89
N LEU A 205 5.90 2.13 2.27
CA LEU A 205 6.96 3.14 2.31
C LEU A 205 6.40 4.48 2.78
N GLY A 206 7.13 5.15 3.65
CA GLY A 206 6.88 6.54 3.98
C GLY A 206 7.24 7.45 2.80
N ASN A 207 6.39 8.45 2.52
CA ASN A 207 6.76 9.55 1.63
C ASN A 207 7.68 10.50 2.39
N SER A 208 8.97 10.46 2.05
CA SER A 208 9.98 11.30 2.69
C SER A 208 10.46 12.44 1.80
N ALA A 209 9.92 12.55 0.59
CA ALA A 209 10.11 13.67 -0.31
C ALA A 209 9.24 14.86 0.14
N GLU A 210 9.68 15.55 1.20
CA GLU A 210 8.97 16.71 1.71
C GLU A 210 8.97 17.91 0.73
N ARG A 211 7.79 18.51 0.53
CA ARG A 211 7.47 19.85 -0.04
C ARG A 211 7.67 20.10 -1.56
N PRO A 212 7.05 19.29 -2.44
CA PRO A 212 6.93 19.64 -3.87
C PRO A 212 6.15 20.96 -4.11
N GLU A 213 5.23 21.37 -3.23
CA GLU A 213 4.39 22.57 -3.47
C GLU A 213 5.20 23.89 -3.58
N GLN A 214 6.28 24.04 -2.81
CA GLN A 214 7.15 25.24 -2.87
C GLN A 214 8.00 25.26 -4.17
N LEU A 215 8.11 24.11 -4.81
CA LEU A 215 8.87 23.86 -6.02
C LEU A 215 8.09 24.19 -7.29
N ALA A 216 6.75 24.18 -7.22
CA ALA A 216 5.87 24.48 -8.34
C ALA A 216 6.15 25.86 -8.97
N GLY A 217 6.57 26.85 -8.18
CA GLY A 217 6.94 28.18 -8.67
C GLY A 217 8.32 28.26 -9.35
N GLN A 218 9.16 27.22 -9.24
CA GLN A 218 10.50 27.15 -9.84
C GLN A 218 10.57 26.22 -11.06
N LEU A 219 9.52 25.43 -11.29
CA LEU A 219 9.46 24.47 -12.39
C LEU A 219 8.63 25.03 -13.55
N PRO A 220 8.96 24.64 -14.80
CA PRO A 220 8.13 24.99 -15.95
C PRO A 220 6.72 24.42 -15.79
N PRO A 221 5.70 25.07 -16.36
CA PRO A 221 4.34 24.52 -16.38
C PRO A 221 4.33 23.20 -17.15
N SER A 222 3.67 22.18 -16.60
CA SER A 222 3.48 20.87 -17.22
C SER A 222 1.99 20.59 -17.40
N ALA A 223 1.66 19.80 -18.42
CA ALA A 223 0.30 19.29 -18.61
C ALA A 223 -0.13 18.36 -17.45
N ALA A 224 0.84 17.73 -16.77
CA ALA A 224 0.61 16.97 -15.56
C ALA A 224 0.80 17.86 -14.32
N ALA A 225 -0.16 17.81 -13.38
CA ALA A 225 -0.14 18.68 -12.21
C ALA A 225 1.02 18.33 -11.25
N GLY A 226 1.73 19.36 -10.79
CA GLY A 226 2.76 19.26 -9.74
C GLY A 226 4.17 18.91 -10.25
N PRO A 227 5.18 18.97 -9.36
CA PRO A 227 6.58 18.71 -9.69
C PRO A 227 6.85 17.33 -10.28
N GLU A 228 6.12 16.30 -9.85
CA GLU A 228 6.23 14.94 -10.38
C GLU A 228 5.83 14.88 -11.85
N GLY A 229 4.83 15.66 -12.26
CA GLY A 229 4.40 15.80 -13.65
C GLY A 229 5.50 16.36 -14.53
N VAL A 230 6.16 17.42 -14.06
CA VAL A 230 7.30 18.03 -14.74
C VAL A 230 8.46 17.05 -14.90
N VAL A 231 8.82 16.32 -13.83
CA VAL A 231 9.88 15.31 -13.90
C VAL A 231 9.55 14.21 -14.91
N ALA A 232 8.31 13.71 -14.91
CA ALA A 232 7.88 12.67 -15.85
C ALA A 232 7.93 13.16 -17.31
N GLU A 233 7.50 14.40 -17.55
CA GLU A 233 7.53 15.03 -18.88
C GLU A 233 8.96 15.22 -19.38
N VAL A 234 9.84 15.80 -18.56
CA VAL A 234 11.27 16.01 -18.88
C VAL A 234 11.96 14.67 -19.13
N ARG A 235 11.73 13.67 -18.27
CA ARG A 235 12.28 12.31 -18.45
C ARG A 235 11.86 11.71 -19.79
N SER A 236 10.60 11.89 -20.20
CA SER A 236 10.07 11.32 -21.45
C SER A 236 10.64 11.94 -22.73
N THR A 237 11.16 13.18 -22.63
CA THR A 237 11.70 13.94 -23.76
C THR A 237 13.23 13.90 -23.81
N ALA A 238 13.90 13.55 -22.72
CA ALA A 238 15.37 13.56 -22.57
C ALA A 238 16.12 12.89 -23.74
N ARG A 239 15.73 11.67 -24.15
CA ARG A 239 16.37 10.94 -25.26
C ARG A 239 16.22 11.60 -26.63
N ARG A 240 15.23 12.47 -26.79
CA ARG A 240 14.99 13.25 -28.02
C ARG A 240 15.62 14.63 -27.95
N SER A 241 16.14 15.03 -26.78
CA SER A 241 16.81 16.30 -26.62
C SER A 241 18.18 16.28 -27.32
N ALA A 242 18.61 17.44 -27.84
CA ALA A 242 19.94 17.62 -28.41
C ALA A 242 20.97 18.05 -27.34
N LEU A 243 20.67 17.81 -26.05
CA LEU A 243 21.50 18.24 -24.94
C LEU A 243 22.72 17.32 -24.78
N THR A 244 23.82 17.87 -24.26
CA THR A 244 25.02 17.13 -23.86
C THR A 244 25.10 16.98 -22.35
N ALA A 245 25.90 16.02 -21.87
CA ALA A 245 26.16 15.86 -20.43
C ALA A 245 26.74 17.13 -19.79
N GLU A 246 27.56 17.89 -20.52
CA GLU A 246 28.10 19.16 -20.03
C GLU A 246 26.99 20.22 -19.84
N GLN A 247 26.09 20.35 -20.81
CA GLN A 247 24.96 21.28 -20.71
C GLN A 247 24.01 20.91 -19.55
N VAL A 248 23.81 19.61 -19.31
CA VAL A 248 23.02 19.15 -18.16
C VAL A 248 23.74 19.41 -16.84
N ARG A 249 25.07 19.30 -16.79
CA ARG A 249 25.89 19.69 -15.63
C ARG A 249 25.80 21.20 -15.37
N GLU A 250 25.90 22.03 -16.40
CA GLU A 250 25.73 23.49 -16.30
C GLU A 250 24.33 23.86 -15.77
N LEU A 251 23.28 23.20 -16.30
CA LEU A 251 21.91 23.37 -15.83
C LEU A 251 21.76 23.03 -14.33
N PHE A 252 22.44 21.98 -13.87
CA PHE A 252 22.47 21.60 -12.46
C PHE A 252 23.25 22.61 -11.59
N ALA A 253 24.39 23.09 -12.09
CA ALA A 253 25.28 24.02 -11.39
C ALA A 253 24.67 25.42 -11.17
N ASP A 254 23.74 25.83 -12.04
CA ASP A 254 23.02 27.11 -11.96
C ASP A 254 22.18 27.28 -10.66
N GLY A 255 22.04 26.19 -9.89
CA GLY A 255 21.86 26.31 -8.45
C GLY A 255 20.46 26.77 -7.99
N SER A 256 19.41 26.63 -8.82
CA SER A 256 18.02 26.60 -8.32
C SER A 256 17.57 25.15 -8.12
N GLU A 257 16.71 24.92 -7.13
CA GLU A 257 16.22 23.56 -6.84
C GLU A 257 15.43 22.98 -8.03
N GLY A 258 14.58 23.81 -8.66
CA GLY A 258 13.84 23.43 -9.86
C GLY A 258 14.72 23.04 -11.05
N ARG A 259 15.84 23.74 -11.30
CA ARG A 259 16.78 23.39 -12.39
C ARG A 259 17.58 22.13 -12.08
N ARG A 260 18.02 21.95 -10.83
CA ARG A 260 18.69 20.73 -10.38
C ARG A 260 17.79 19.51 -10.59
N ILE A 261 16.53 19.61 -10.22
CA ILE A 261 15.53 18.54 -10.46
C ILE A 261 15.29 18.28 -11.94
N GLN A 262 15.23 19.31 -12.78
CA GLN A 262 15.13 19.14 -14.24
C GLN A 262 16.37 18.42 -14.81
N ALA A 263 17.57 18.80 -14.38
CA ALA A 263 18.79 18.11 -14.77
C ALA A 263 18.75 16.64 -14.35
N LEU A 264 18.39 16.34 -13.10
CA LEU A 264 18.21 14.96 -12.62
C LEU A 264 17.15 14.20 -13.44
N ALA A 265 16.06 14.84 -13.84
CA ALA A 265 15.02 14.25 -14.69
C ALA A 265 15.55 13.93 -16.11
N LEU A 266 16.39 14.80 -16.69
CA LEU A 266 17.07 14.54 -17.96
C LEU A 266 17.99 13.33 -17.84
N MET A 267 18.80 13.25 -16.78
CA MET A 267 19.70 12.11 -16.50
C MET A 267 18.93 10.80 -16.31
N GLN A 268 17.73 10.84 -15.71
CA GLN A 268 16.86 9.66 -15.58
C GLN A 268 16.34 9.17 -16.94
N GLY A 269 16.01 10.10 -17.86
CA GLY A 269 15.42 9.76 -19.15
C GLY A 269 16.47 9.27 -20.16
N ASP A 270 17.65 9.87 -20.13
CA ASP A 270 18.83 9.40 -20.84
C ASP A 270 20.06 9.35 -19.92
N PRO A 271 20.49 8.15 -19.48
CA PRO A 271 21.69 8.03 -18.64
C PRO A 271 23.00 8.38 -19.36
N SER A 272 22.99 8.75 -20.65
CA SER A 272 24.16 9.29 -21.35
C SER A 272 24.43 10.75 -20.97
N LEU A 273 23.40 11.45 -20.49
CA LEU A 273 23.47 12.83 -20.00
C LEU A 273 23.90 12.92 -18.54
N ALA A 274 24.09 11.78 -17.87
CA ALA A 274 24.37 11.73 -16.45
C ALA A 274 25.80 12.15 -16.13
N ASP A 275 25.94 13.00 -15.12
CA ASP A 275 27.22 13.41 -14.55
C ASP A 275 27.31 12.91 -13.11
N LEU A 276 28.26 12.02 -12.83
CA LEU A 276 28.37 11.40 -11.51
C LEU A 276 28.62 12.43 -10.40
N SER A 277 29.43 13.46 -10.64
CA SER A 277 29.72 14.49 -9.65
C SER A 277 28.45 15.23 -9.22
N SER A 278 27.60 15.59 -10.19
CA SER A 278 26.28 16.20 -9.92
C SER A 278 25.34 15.25 -9.16
N LEU A 279 25.37 13.95 -9.46
CA LEU A 279 24.57 12.95 -8.74
C LEU A 279 25.04 12.76 -7.29
N LEU A 280 26.35 12.70 -7.05
CA LEU A 280 26.91 12.60 -5.72
C LEU A 280 26.56 13.84 -4.89
N ASP A 281 26.70 15.04 -5.45
CA ASP A 281 26.29 16.30 -4.81
C ASP A 281 24.81 16.27 -4.39
N ALA A 282 23.90 15.86 -5.28
CA ALA A 282 22.47 15.76 -4.97
C ALA A 282 22.11 14.63 -3.99
N ILE A 283 22.97 13.60 -3.84
CA ILE A 283 22.77 12.52 -2.86
C ILE A 283 23.29 12.95 -1.49
N GLU A 284 24.49 13.53 -1.43
CA GLU A 284 25.19 13.86 -0.19
C GLU A 284 24.69 15.16 0.44
N GLN A 285 24.44 16.18 -0.39
CA GLN A 285 24.03 17.52 0.02
C GLN A 285 22.72 17.96 -0.69
N PRO A 286 21.63 17.18 -0.52
CA PRO A 286 20.36 17.53 -1.16
C PRO A 286 19.76 18.81 -0.55
N ARG A 287 19.07 19.60 -1.37
CA ARG A 287 18.26 20.74 -0.91
C ARG A 287 16.93 20.32 -0.34
N SER A 288 16.40 19.19 -0.83
CA SER A 288 15.19 18.56 -0.32
C SER A 288 15.21 17.04 -0.45
N GLY A 289 14.31 16.38 0.27
CA GLY A 289 14.09 14.95 0.08
C GLY A 289 13.63 14.62 -1.35
N PHE A 290 12.92 15.52 -2.01
CA PHE A 290 12.46 15.34 -3.39
C PHE A 290 13.64 15.35 -4.39
N GLU A 291 14.59 16.27 -4.21
CA GLU A 291 15.82 16.26 -4.99
C GLU A 291 16.62 14.97 -4.75
N GLN A 292 16.84 14.59 -3.49
CA GLN A 292 17.61 13.39 -3.15
C GLN A 292 16.97 12.12 -3.74
N TYR A 293 15.63 12.03 -3.73
CA TYR A 293 14.89 10.94 -4.34
C TYR A 293 15.18 10.82 -5.85
N HIS A 294 15.12 11.95 -6.58
CA HIS A 294 15.41 11.96 -8.01
C HIS A 294 16.88 11.75 -8.36
N ALA A 295 17.80 12.13 -7.47
CA ALA A 295 19.21 11.80 -7.60
C ALA A 295 19.47 10.29 -7.46
N LEU A 296 18.84 9.63 -6.48
CA LEU A 296 18.91 8.18 -6.32
C LEU A 296 18.31 7.45 -7.54
N LEU A 297 17.18 7.90 -8.08
CA LEU A 297 16.60 7.35 -9.32
C LEU A 297 17.55 7.49 -10.52
N ALA A 298 18.17 8.66 -10.70
CA ALA A 298 19.13 8.89 -11.78
C ALA A 298 20.37 7.97 -11.63
N ALA A 299 20.92 7.89 -10.42
CA ALA A 299 22.05 7.02 -10.09
C ALA A 299 21.72 5.54 -10.35
N ARG A 300 20.49 5.11 -10.02
CA ARG A 300 20.00 3.75 -10.29
C ARG A 300 20.03 3.38 -11.78
N GLY A 301 19.75 4.34 -12.66
CA GLY A 301 19.82 4.20 -14.11
C GLY A 301 21.24 4.16 -14.67
N LEU A 302 22.19 4.77 -13.95
CA LEU A 302 23.59 4.86 -14.35
C LEU A 302 24.41 3.61 -14.00
N LEU A 303 23.95 2.77 -13.05
CA LEU A 303 24.72 1.65 -12.48
C LEU A 303 25.38 0.72 -13.50
N SER A 304 24.70 0.38 -14.60
CA SER A 304 25.24 -0.54 -15.61
C SER A 304 26.32 0.07 -16.51
N ARG A 305 26.58 1.38 -16.38
CA ARG A 305 27.56 2.13 -17.16
C ARG A 305 28.75 2.62 -16.32
N LEU A 306 28.69 2.49 -15.00
CA LEU A 306 29.72 3.02 -14.12
C LEU A 306 30.98 2.14 -14.13
N PRO A 307 32.18 2.73 -14.30
CA PRO A 307 33.44 2.11 -13.98
C PRO A 307 33.52 1.68 -12.51
N ALA A 308 34.33 0.67 -12.18
CA ALA A 308 34.43 0.13 -10.81
C ALA A 308 34.79 1.19 -9.75
N ALA A 309 35.72 2.11 -10.07
CA ALA A 309 36.10 3.19 -9.15
C ALA A 309 34.95 4.18 -8.91
N GLU A 310 34.15 4.46 -9.92
CA GLU A 310 32.99 5.34 -9.84
C GLU A 310 31.81 4.70 -9.11
N ALA A 311 31.58 3.41 -9.38
CA ALA A 311 30.63 2.58 -8.67
C ALA A 311 30.93 2.55 -7.16
N GLN A 312 32.22 2.44 -6.80
CA GLN A 312 32.63 2.47 -5.39
C GLN A 312 32.39 3.83 -4.73
N ARG A 313 32.66 4.95 -5.43
CA ARG A 313 32.32 6.30 -4.95
C ARG A 313 30.82 6.46 -4.71
N LEU A 314 29.99 6.01 -5.65
CA LEU A 314 28.54 6.04 -5.48
C LEU A 314 28.07 5.18 -4.29
N ARG A 315 28.66 3.99 -4.11
CA ARG A 315 28.36 3.11 -2.97
C ARG A 315 28.63 3.81 -1.64
N GLU A 316 29.78 4.46 -1.52
CA GLU A 316 30.19 5.17 -0.29
C GLU A 316 29.25 6.33 0.03
N ALA A 317 28.90 7.15 -0.96
CA ALA A 317 27.96 8.27 -0.80
C ALA A 317 26.57 7.80 -0.34
N VAL A 318 26.02 6.78 -0.99
CA VAL A 318 24.70 6.24 -0.67
C VAL A 318 24.69 5.57 0.71
N ALA A 319 25.69 4.74 1.01
CA ALA A 319 25.80 4.07 2.31
C ALA A 319 25.99 5.09 3.45
N GLY A 320 26.82 6.11 3.23
CA GLY A 320 27.05 7.19 4.20
C GLY A 320 25.75 7.91 4.56
N ARG A 321 24.92 8.26 3.57
CA ARG A 321 23.62 8.90 3.83
C ARG A 321 22.58 7.97 4.45
N LEU A 322 22.65 6.66 4.21
CA LEU A 322 21.75 5.70 4.86
C LEU A 322 22.08 5.49 6.35
N MET A 323 23.37 5.58 6.71
CA MET A 323 23.85 5.40 8.09
C MET A 323 23.86 6.70 8.91
N ALA A 324 23.77 7.86 8.26
CA ALA A 324 23.78 9.15 8.94
C ALA A 324 22.48 9.38 9.76
N PRO A 325 22.56 9.91 10.99
CA PRO A 325 21.38 10.21 11.83
C PRO A 325 20.39 11.18 11.15
N ASP A 326 20.91 12.22 10.50
CA ASP A 326 20.13 13.20 9.72
C ASP A 326 20.11 12.84 8.21
N GLY A 327 20.22 11.54 7.94
CA GLY A 327 20.39 10.93 6.64
C GLY A 327 19.08 10.63 5.92
N ILE A 328 19.08 9.51 5.22
CA ILE A 328 17.89 8.94 4.58
C ILE A 328 17.05 8.23 5.65
N PRO A 329 15.78 8.60 5.86
CA PRO A 329 14.93 7.96 6.87
C PRO A 329 14.67 6.49 6.56
N TYR A 330 14.73 5.62 7.58
CA TYR A 330 14.39 4.21 7.43
C TYR A 330 12.92 4.00 7.03
N GLY A 331 12.66 3.03 6.15
CA GLY A 331 11.31 2.72 5.65
C GLY A 331 10.73 3.79 4.71
N SER A 332 11.56 4.70 4.21
CA SER A 332 11.16 5.69 3.21
C SER A 332 11.38 5.21 1.77
N ASP A 333 10.69 5.85 0.84
CA ASP A 333 10.98 5.83 -0.60
C ASP A 333 12.48 5.93 -0.94
N ARG A 334 13.18 6.89 -0.33
CA ARG A 334 14.62 7.09 -0.52
C ARG A 334 15.45 5.93 0.02
N SER A 335 15.10 5.38 1.19
CA SER A 335 15.84 4.22 1.76
C SER A 335 15.71 2.99 0.87
N TRP A 336 14.51 2.74 0.33
CA TRP A 336 14.29 1.63 -0.59
C TRP A 336 15.15 1.74 -1.85
N LEU A 337 15.25 2.94 -2.44
CA LEU A 337 16.12 3.17 -3.60
C LEU A 337 17.60 3.01 -3.24
N ALA A 338 18.02 3.55 -2.09
CA ALA A 338 19.39 3.45 -1.60
C ALA A 338 19.82 1.98 -1.42
N GLU A 339 19.04 1.17 -0.72
CA GLU A 339 19.29 -0.26 -0.53
C GLU A 339 19.32 -1.02 -1.87
N LYS A 340 18.43 -0.65 -2.80
CA LYS A 340 18.40 -1.23 -4.13
C LYS A 340 19.64 -0.88 -4.97
N ILE A 341 20.20 0.31 -4.80
CA ILE A 341 21.47 0.70 -5.42
C ILE A 341 22.61 -0.12 -4.80
N LEU A 342 22.70 -0.16 -3.47
CA LEU A 342 23.77 -0.87 -2.76
C LEU A 342 23.80 -2.36 -3.10
N SER A 343 22.66 -3.04 -3.07
CA SER A 343 22.56 -4.47 -3.43
C SER A 343 22.99 -4.79 -4.86
N ARG A 344 22.88 -3.83 -5.79
CA ARG A 344 23.35 -3.99 -7.17
C ARG A 344 24.84 -3.74 -7.32
N LEU A 345 25.41 -2.89 -6.47
CA LEU A 345 26.84 -2.58 -6.45
C LEU A 345 27.66 -3.65 -5.68
N GLU A 346 27.02 -4.39 -4.76
CA GLU A 346 27.64 -5.51 -4.05
C GLU A 346 27.72 -6.81 -4.87
N ALA A 347 26.89 -6.96 -5.90
CA ALA A 347 26.91 -8.17 -6.73
C ALA A 347 28.19 -8.20 -7.59
N PRO A 348 29.09 -9.20 -7.43
CA PRO A 348 30.20 -9.37 -8.36
C PRO A 348 29.62 -9.69 -9.74
N ALA A 349 30.20 -9.11 -10.80
CA ALA A 349 29.89 -9.46 -12.18
C ALA A 349 29.90 -10.99 -12.31
N ALA A 350 28.77 -11.58 -12.68
CA ALA A 350 28.68 -13.03 -12.86
C ALA A 350 29.82 -13.48 -13.80
N PRO A 351 30.65 -14.46 -13.41
CA PRO A 351 31.72 -14.92 -14.29
C PRO A 351 31.07 -15.41 -15.58
N SER A 352 31.52 -14.85 -16.71
CA SER A 352 31.21 -15.38 -18.04
C SER A 352 31.41 -16.89 -17.99
N GLN A 353 30.36 -17.66 -18.31
CA GLN A 353 30.44 -19.12 -18.35
C GLN A 353 31.61 -19.52 -19.24
N VAL A 354 32.73 -19.87 -18.62
CA VAL A 354 33.81 -20.57 -19.31
C VAL A 354 33.20 -21.94 -19.64
N ALA A 355 33.07 -22.22 -20.94
CA ALA A 355 32.61 -23.51 -21.42
C ALA A 355 33.38 -24.62 -20.69
N PRO A 356 32.70 -25.67 -20.19
CA PRO A 356 33.38 -26.71 -19.43
C PRO A 356 34.44 -27.37 -20.32
N ALA A 357 35.68 -27.36 -19.84
CA ALA A 357 36.78 -28.09 -20.45
C ALA A 357 36.35 -29.56 -20.60
N GLN A 358 36.43 -30.08 -21.83
CA GLN A 358 36.19 -31.49 -22.11
C GLN A 358 37.15 -32.32 -21.26
N VAL A 359 36.60 -33.08 -20.33
CA VAL A 359 37.33 -34.08 -19.56
C VAL A 359 37.75 -35.18 -20.52
N VAL A 360 39.02 -35.19 -20.92
CA VAL A 360 39.63 -36.32 -21.63
C VAL A 360 39.87 -37.41 -20.57
N LEU A 361 39.05 -38.47 -20.63
CA LEU A 361 39.23 -39.69 -19.84
C LEU A 361 40.49 -40.45 -20.34
N PRO A 362 41.35 -40.96 -19.44
CA PRO A 362 42.49 -41.77 -19.85
C PRO A 362 42.00 -43.12 -20.41
N GLN A 363 42.47 -43.46 -21.61
CA GLN A 363 42.23 -44.75 -22.25
C GLN A 363 42.74 -45.89 -21.36
N GLN A 364 41.86 -46.81 -21.00
CA GLN A 364 42.21 -48.05 -20.32
C GLN A 364 43.06 -48.92 -21.25
N ALA A 365 44.23 -49.34 -20.74
CA ALA A 365 45.10 -50.31 -21.38
C ALA A 365 44.38 -51.66 -21.48
N GLY A 366 44.27 -52.18 -22.71
CA GLY A 366 43.81 -53.54 -22.98
C GLY A 366 44.86 -54.59 -22.59
N PRO A 367 44.45 -55.84 -22.30
CA PRO A 367 45.36 -56.89 -21.87
C PRO A 367 46.19 -57.44 -23.04
N ALA A 368 47.40 -57.87 -22.67
CA ALA A 368 48.45 -58.34 -23.56
C ALA A 368 48.12 -59.68 -24.25
N GLY A 369 48.52 -59.76 -25.52
CA GLY A 369 49.23 -60.90 -26.10
C GLY A 369 48.42 -62.13 -26.49
N GLU A 370 48.35 -62.39 -27.79
CA GLU A 370 48.94 -63.62 -28.37
C GLU A 370 49.10 -63.49 -29.89
N ALA A 371 50.15 -64.13 -30.40
CA ALA A 371 50.83 -63.85 -31.66
C ALA A 371 50.22 -64.54 -32.89
N GLN A 372 50.50 -64.00 -34.08
CA GLN A 372 50.88 -64.79 -35.28
C GLN A 372 51.48 -63.92 -36.41
N PRO A 373 52.36 -64.49 -37.27
CA PRO A 373 53.38 -63.75 -38.02
C PRO A 373 53.01 -63.34 -39.45
N GLN A 374 53.84 -62.43 -39.99
CA GLN A 374 53.85 -61.74 -41.29
C GLN A 374 53.54 -62.58 -42.54
N PRO A 375 53.16 -61.89 -43.64
CA PRO A 375 54.00 -61.95 -44.84
C PRO A 375 54.38 -60.58 -45.43
N GLN A 376 55.54 -60.59 -46.07
CA GLN A 376 56.28 -59.51 -46.76
C GLN A 376 55.62 -58.99 -48.06
N PRO A 377 56.13 -57.88 -48.65
CA PRO A 377 55.36 -56.94 -49.48
C PRO A 377 55.49 -57.20 -50.99
N PRO A 378 54.73 -56.50 -51.83
CA PRO A 378 55.15 -56.19 -53.20
C PRO A 378 55.68 -54.75 -53.31
N ALA A 379 56.52 -54.58 -54.34
CA ALA A 379 57.40 -53.45 -54.66
C ALA A 379 56.74 -52.08 -54.87
#